data_AF-A0A4V1M5X5-F1
#
_entry.id   AF-A0A4V1M5X5-F1
#
_cell.length_a   1.000
_cell.length_b   1.000
_cell.length_c   1.000
_cell.angle_alpha   90.00
_cell.angle_beta   90.00
_cell.angle_gamma   90.00
#
_symmetry.space_group_name_H-M   'P 1'
#
loop_
_entity.id
_entity.type
_entity.pdbx_description
1 polymer ?
#
loop_
_entity_poly.entity_id
_entity_poly.type
_entity_poly.pdbx_seq_one_letter_code
_entity_poly.pdbx_strand_id
1 'polypeptide(L)'
;MNKCAQPLLGAFLILASLVSALAKPLPASEADVGVAINQTTVLVYPPRMLYEAIYSGEARVVISVDADGDLTDCLVTGYTHKVFAEAAVDALKRWRFEPARARGIARAARTEVQFLFRDRGVIVQNLPGAMEQRMILGELRERYTFSPCKLSELDRIPNPVHVVSPVVPRTSRERHVTVAFYIDPEGRVRMPAVERDAADDEYAAAAVAAVEQWRFESPLRKGQPVLVYAEQEFKFQPK
;
A
#
# COMPACT_ATOMS: atom_id res chain seq x y z
N MET A 1 52.53 -43.26 57.39
CA MET A 1 53.46 -42.72 56.37
C MET A 1 52.70 -41.74 55.48
N ASN A 2 53.04 -40.45 55.61
CA ASN A 2 53.04 -39.38 54.60
C ASN A 2 51.78 -38.99 53.79
N LYS A 3 51.48 -37.67 53.91
CA LYS A 3 50.91 -36.72 52.91
C LYS A 3 49.39 -36.86 52.66
N CYS A 4 48.61 -35.84 52.30
CA CYS A 4 48.75 -34.41 51.98
C CYS A 4 47.32 -33.84 52.07
N ALA A 5 47.07 -32.73 52.75
CA ALA A 5 46.83 -31.42 52.13
C ALA A 5 45.65 -31.34 51.12
N GLN A 6 44.63 -30.63 51.60
CA GLN A 6 43.81 -29.61 50.94
C GLN A 6 42.48 -29.94 50.22
N PRO A 7 41.50 -29.02 50.37
CA PRO A 7 40.12 -29.12 49.87
C PRO A 7 40.01 -28.51 48.47
N LEU A 8 38.84 -28.55 47.84
CA LEU A 8 38.22 -27.40 47.16
C LEU A 8 36.97 -27.83 46.36
N LEU A 9 35.96 -26.97 46.46
CA LEU A 9 34.95 -26.64 45.46
C LEU A 9 34.04 -27.77 44.95
N GLY A 10 32.85 -27.85 45.57
CA GLY A 10 31.65 -28.28 44.87
C GLY A 10 31.34 -27.30 43.73
N ALA A 11 31.39 -27.79 42.50
CA ALA A 11 30.97 -27.05 41.32
C ALA A 11 29.45 -26.87 41.33
N PHE A 12 29.00 -25.64 41.55
CA PHE A 12 27.61 -25.25 41.34
C PHE A 12 27.35 -25.13 39.83
N LEU A 13 26.54 -26.03 39.29
CA LEU A 13 25.97 -25.91 37.95
C LEU A 13 25.05 -24.68 37.94
N ILE A 14 25.53 -23.57 37.40
CA ILE A 14 24.68 -22.42 37.07
C ILE A 14 23.91 -22.80 35.79
N LEU A 15 22.64 -23.18 35.96
CA LEU A 15 21.66 -23.17 34.88
C LEU A 15 21.63 -21.74 34.31
N ALA A 16 22.10 -21.57 33.08
CA ALA A 16 21.80 -20.38 32.30
C ALA A 16 20.29 -20.42 31.98
N SER A 17 19.50 -19.74 32.79
CA SER A 17 18.09 -19.48 32.49
C SER A 17 18.03 -18.63 31.23
N LEU A 18 17.50 -19.22 30.16
CA LEU A 18 17.11 -18.52 28.95
C LEU A 18 15.97 -17.57 29.35
N VAL A 19 16.28 -16.31 29.66
CA VAL A 19 15.27 -15.28 29.80
C VAL A 19 14.75 -15.01 28.40
N SER A 20 13.65 -15.68 28.03
CA SER A 20 12.83 -15.25 26.90
C SER A 20 12.39 -13.82 27.20
N ALA A 21 13.03 -12.86 26.54
CA ALA A 21 12.51 -11.51 26.42
C ALA A 21 11.18 -11.61 25.66
N LEU A 22 10.09 -11.71 26.42
CA LEU A 22 8.75 -11.52 25.88
C LEU A 22 8.73 -10.07 25.38
N ALA A 23 8.82 -9.89 24.06
CA ALA A 23 8.71 -8.58 23.45
C ALA A 23 7.38 -7.98 23.93
N LYS A 24 7.46 -6.94 24.78
CA LYS A 24 6.28 -6.18 25.17
C LYS A 24 5.71 -5.58 23.87
N PRO A 25 4.44 -5.82 23.52
CA PRO A 25 3.82 -5.14 22.41
C PRO A 25 3.95 -3.63 22.67
N LEU A 26 4.51 -2.92 21.69
CA LEU A 26 4.55 -1.47 21.70
C LEU A 26 3.11 -0.95 21.86
N PRO A 27 2.87 0.06 22.72
CA PRO A 27 1.55 0.64 22.85
C PRO A 27 1.11 1.16 21.48
N ALA A 28 -0.07 0.76 21.04
CA ALA A 28 -0.69 1.25 19.82
C ALA A 28 -0.79 2.78 19.92
N SER A 29 -0.11 3.48 19.01
CA SER A 29 -0.22 4.93 18.88
C SER A 29 -1.68 5.26 18.54
N GLU A 30 -2.31 6.16 19.31
CA GLU A 30 -3.67 6.70 19.12
C GLU A 30 -3.79 7.58 17.85
N ALA A 31 -3.47 7.02 16.69
CA ALA A 31 -3.80 7.54 15.38
C ALA A 31 -4.14 6.34 14.48
N ASP A 32 -5.24 5.67 14.81
CA ASP A 32 -5.81 4.61 14.00
C ASP A 32 -6.46 5.23 12.75
N VAL A 33 -5.66 5.48 11.73
CA VAL A 33 -6.14 5.81 10.38
C VAL A 33 -5.21 5.13 9.37
N GLY A 34 -5.44 3.84 9.12
CA GLY A 34 -4.77 3.02 8.11
C GLY A 34 -5.15 1.54 8.20
N VAL A 35 -5.09 0.79 7.10
CA VAL A 35 -5.28 -0.67 7.13
C VAL A 35 -4.14 -1.31 7.91
N ALA A 36 -4.43 -1.92 9.07
CA ALA A 36 -3.43 -2.64 9.83
C ALA A 36 -3.17 -4.01 9.20
N ILE A 37 -1.93 -4.24 8.79
CA ILE A 37 -1.48 -5.53 8.27
C ILE A 37 -0.90 -6.32 9.43
N ASN A 38 -1.73 -7.14 10.07
CA ASN A 38 -1.32 -7.98 11.21
C ASN A 38 -0.82 -9.37 10.80
N GLN A 39 -0.42 -9.56 9.53
CA GLN A 39 0.00 -10.86 9.01
C GLN A 39 1.47 -10.87 8.55
N THR A 40 2.33 -11.38 9.43
CA THR A 40 3.72 -11.79 9.18
C THR A 40 3.77 -13.18 8.54
N THR A 41 2.94 -13.46 7.53
CA THR A 41 3.15 -14.68 6.75
C THR A 41 4.52 -14.57 6.09
N VAL A 42 5.39 -15.58 6.27
CA VAL A 42 6.70 -15.62 5.62
C VAL A 42 6.45 -15.63 4.11
N LEU A 43 6.55 -14.46 3.47
CA LEU A 43 6.57 -14.38 2.01
C LEU A 43 7.80 -15.16 1.57
N VAL A 44 7.57 -16.22 0.81
CA VAL A 44 8.64 -17.05 0.28
C VAL A 44 9.29 -16.31 -0.88
N TYR A 45 10.61 -16.13 -0.79
CA TYR A 45 11.39 -15.58 -1.88
C TYR A 45 11.23 -16.48 -3.12
N PRO A 46 10.85 -15.95 -4.30
CA PRO A 46 10.62 -16.77 -5.49
C PRO A 46 11.90 -17.55 -5.90
N PRO A 47 11.90 -18.90 -5.88
CA PRO A 47 13.12 -19.69 -6.07
C PRO A 47 13.78 -19.47 -7.45
N ARG A 48 12.99 -19.14 -8.48
CA ARG A 48 13.51 -18.84 -9.82
C ARG A 48 14.55 -17.71 -9.82
N MET A 49 14.34 -16.70 -8.98
CA MET A 49 15.23 -15.54 -8.91
C MET A 49 16.61 -15.93 -8.36
N LEU A 50 16.69 -16.93 -7.48
CA LEU A 50 17.96 -17.43 -6.95
C LEU A 50 18.80 -18.12 -8.04
N TYR A 51 18.15 -18.85 -8.96
CA TYR A 51 18.84 -19.47 -10.10
C TYR A 51 19.37 -18.43 -11.10
N GLU A 52 18.73 -17.26 -11.18
CA GLU A 52 19.15 -16.13 -12.01
C GLU A 52 20.13 -15.19 -11.28
N ALA A 53 20.62 -15.58 -10.09
CA ALA A 53 21.52 -14.78 -9.24
C ALA A 53 20.96 -13.39 -8.87
N ILE A 54 19.62 -13.28 -8.81
CA ILE A 54 18.93 -12.09 -8.31
C ILE A 54 18.56 -12.38 -6.86
N TYR A 55 19.06 -11.55 -5.94
CA TYR A 55 18.93 -11.73 -4.49
C TYR A 55 18.14 -10.61 -3.80
N SER A 56 17.73 -9.60 -4.55
CA SER A 56 16.94 -8.50 -4.02
C SER A 56 15.97 -7.98 -5.07
N GLY A 57 14.92 -7.35 -4.57
CA GLY A 57 13.99 -6.65 -5.42
C GLY A 57 12.83 -6.11 -4.64
N GLU A 58 11.90 -5.52 -5.38
CA GLU A 58 10.82 -4.79 -4.76
C GLU A 58 9.56 -4.90 -5.61
N ALA A 59 8.42 -4.92 -4.91
CA ALA A 59 7.12 -4.74 -5.50
C ALA A 59 6.30 -3.75 -4.66
N ARG A 60 5.47 -2.97 -5.35
CA ARG A 60 4.49 -2.07 -4.75
C ARG A 60 3.12 -2.37 -5.27
N VAL A 61 2.19 -2.43 -4.32
CA VAL A 61 0.82 -2.79 -4.59
C VAL A 61 -0.08 -1.88 -3.78
N VAL A 62 -0.93 -1.15 -4.48
CA VAL A 62 -2.06 -0.47 -3.86
C VAL A 62 -3.18 -1.48 -3.67
N ILE A 63 -3.72 -1.53 -2.47
CA ILE A 63 -4.87 -2.39 -2.13
C ILE A 63 -6.03 -1.54 -1.62
N SER A 64 -7.24 -2.03 -1.87
CA SER A 64 -8.47 -1.56 -1.25
C SER A 64 -9.03 -2.68 -0.38
N VAL A 65 -9.37 -2.34 0.86
CA VAL A 65 -9.97 -3.23 1.84
C VAL A 65 -11.30 -2.62 2.24
N ASP A 66 -12.38 -3.41 2.32
CA ASP A 66 -13.69 -2.93 2.76
C ASP A 66 -13.81 -2.82 4.28
N ALA A 67 -15.01 -2.49 4.77
CA ALA A 67 -15.29 -2.37 6.20
C ALA A 67 -15.31 -3.71 6.95
N ASP A 68 -15.37 -4.84 6.23
CA ASP A 68 -15.32 -6.19 6.81
C ASP A 68 -13.90 -6.74 6.88
N GLY A 69 -12.92 -6.04 6.28
CA GLY A 69 -11.52 -6.45 6.25
C GLY A 69 -11.16 -7.32 5.04
N ASP A 70 -12.07 -7.41 4.05
CA ASP A 70 -11.86 -8.19 2.84
C ASP A 70 -11.18 -7.34 1.76
N LEU A 71 -10.25 -7.96 1.03
CA LEU A 71 -9.54 -7.33 -0.09
C LEU A 71 -10.48 -7.20 -1.30
N THR A 72 -10.87 -5.97 -1.63
CA THR A 72 -11.80 -5.68 -2.74
C THR A 72 -11.10 -5.34 -4.05
N ASP A 73 -9.91 -4.74 -3.96
CA ASP A 73 -9.10 -4.46 -5.15
C ASP A 73 -7.59 -4.53 -4.84
N CYS A 74 -6.78 -4.84 -5.85
CA CYS A 74 -5.34 -4.99 -5.79
C CYS A 74 -4.70 -4.54 -7.12
N LEU A 75 -3.86 -3.51 -7.06
CA LEU A 75 -3.25 -2.86 -8.22
C LEU A 75 -1.73 -2.72 -8.03
N VAL A 76 -0.95 -3.36 -8.89
CA VAL A 76 0.50 -3.23 -8.90
C VAL A 76 0.90 -1.84 -9.42
N THR A 77 1.65 -1.09 -8.62
CA THR A 77 2.11 0.27 -8.90
C THR A 77 3.62 0.38 -9.07
N GLY A 78 4.36 -0.70 -8.85
CA GLY A 78 5.77 -0.73 -9.18
C GLY A 78 6.43 -2.08 -8.94
N TYR A 79 7.48 -2.39 -9.70
CA TYR A 79 8.35 -3.53 -9.39
C TYR A 79 9.71 -3.43 -10.06
N THR A 80 10.71 -4.04 -9.42
CA THR A 80 12.02 -4.26 -10.07
C THR A 80 11.98 -5.48 -10.99
N HIS A 81 11.30 -6.55 -10.57
CA HIS A 81 11.07 -7.75 -11.38
C HIS A 81 9.63 -8.20 -11.23
N LYS A 82 9.00 -8.58 -12.34
CA LYS A 82 7.58 -8.95 -12.39
C LYS A 82 7.24 -10.09 -11.41
N VAL A 83 8.16 -11.04 -11.24
CA VAL A 83 8.00 -12.18 -10.32
C VAL A 83 7.78 -11.74 -8.87
N PHE A 84 8.38 -10.63 -8.43
CA PHE A 84 8.15 -10.07 -7.09
C PHE A 84 6.75 -9.46 -6.95
N ALA A 85 6.24 -8.81 -8.00
CA ALA A 85 4.86 -8.33 -8.01
C ALA A 85 3.85 -9.47 -7.98
N GLU A 86 4.09 -10.53 -8.75
CA GLU A 86 3.25 -11.74 -8.75
C GLU A 86 3.22 -12.38 -7.35
N ALA A 87 4.39 -12.54 -6.70
CA ALA A 87 4.48 -13.06 -5.34
C ALA A 87 3.79 -12.17 -4.30
N ALA A 88 3.91 -10.84 -4.42
CA ALA A 88 3.24 -9.89 -3.54
C ALA A 88 1.72 -9.97 -3.67
N VAL A 89 1.19 -9.99 -4.89
CA VAL A 89 -0.25 -10.12 -5.17
C VAL A 89 -0.79 -11.45 -4.63
N ASP A 90 -0.07 -12.54 -4.83
CA ASP A 90 -0.46 -13.87 -4.35
C ASP A 90 -0.47 -13.97 -2.81
N ALA A 91 0.38 -13.21 -2.12
CA ALA A 91 0.35 -13.10 -0.67
C ALA A 91 -0.85 -12.27 -0.21
N LEU A 92 -1.06 -11.08 -0.78
CA LEU A 92 -2.16 -10.17 -0.44
C LEU A 92 -3.53 -10.85 -0.59
N LYS A 93 -3.74 -11.66 -1.62
CA LYS A 93 -4.99 -12.41 -1.84
C LYS A 93 -5.29 -13.45 -0.78
N ARG A 94 -4.28 -13.92 -0.05
CA ARG A 94 -4.44 -14.90 1.04
C ARG A 94 -4.57 -14.24 2.41
N TRP A 95 -4.34 -12.94 2.48
CA TRP A 95 -4.35 -12.22 3.74
C TRP A 95 -5.75 -11.80 4.15
N ARG A 96 -5.95 -11.70 5.46
CA ARG A 96 -7.09 -11.00 6.06
C ARG A 96 -6.59 -9.70 6.66
N PHE A 97 -7.29 -8.61 6.37
CA PHE A 97 -6.88 -7.28 6.79
C PHE A 97 -7.77 -6.81 7.93
N GLU A 98 -7.22 -5.97 8.80
CA GLU A 98 -8.05 -5.22 9.71
C GLU A 98 -8.52 -3.94 8.98
N PRO A 99 -9.83 -3.71 8.90
CA PRO A 99 -10.36 -2.53 8.24
C PRO A 99 -9.90 -1.27 8.97
N ALA A 100 -9.70 -0.18 8.22
CA ALA A 100 -9.40 1.09 8.85
C ALA A 100 -10.61 1.54 9.69
N ARG A 101 -10.37 2.14 10.87
CA ARG A 101 -11.45 2.65 11.72
C ARG A 101 -11.38 4.16 11.80
N ALA A 102 -12.50 4.83 11.52
CA ALA A 102 -12.65 6.26 11.77
C ALA A 102 -13.58 6.43 12.98
N ARG A 103 -13.09 7.04 14.06
CA ARG A 103 -13.84 7.21 15.32
C ARG A 103 -14.42 5.89 15.85
N GLY A 104 -13.66 4.80 15.73
CA GLY A 104 -14.05 3.46 16.15
C GLY A 104 -14.94 2.67 15.16
N ILE A 105 -15.40 3.30 14.07
CA ILE A 105 -16.26 2.68 13.05
C ILE A 105 -15.39 2.18 11.89
N ALA A 106 -15.50 0.89 11.57
CA ALA A 106 -14.80 0.29 10.44
C ALA A 106 -15.27 0.89 9.10
N ARG A 107 -14.33 1.16 8.20
CA ARG A 107 -14.57 1.76 6.89
C ARG A 107 -13.66 1.15 5.84
N ALA A 108 -14.16 1.18 4.60
CA ALA A 108 -13.32 0.87 3.46
C ALA A 108 -12.15 1.85 3.39
N ALA A 109 -10.97 1.33 3.09
CA ALA A 109 -9.76 2.11 2.99
C ALA A 109 -8.82 1.57 1.92
N ARG A 110 -8.06 2.50 1.34
CA ARG A 110 -6.99 2.21 0.41
C ARG A 110 -5.65 2.40 1.11
N THR A 111 -4.71 1.49 0.89
CA THR A 111 -3.32 1.64 1.33
C THR A 111 -2.35 1.15 0.26
N GLU A 112 -1.12 1.66 0.27
CA GLU A 112 -0.04 1.09 -0.54
C GLU A 112 0.84 0.21 0.35
N VAL A 113 1.15 -0.97 -0.15
CA VAL A 113 2.01 -1.97 0.50
C VAL A 113 3.27 -2.12 -0.33
N GLN A 114 4.40 -1.92 0.31
CA GLN A 114 5.73 -2.09 -0.27
C GLN A 114 6.34 -3.41 0.23
N PHE A 115 6.77 -4.24 -0.71
CA PHE A 115 7.44 -5.51 -0.46
C PHE A 115 8.90 -5.40 -0.85
N LEU A 116 9.81 -5.46 0.12
CA LEU A 116 11.25 -5.47 -0.10
C LEU A 116 11.77 -6.90 0.08
N PHE A 117 12.11 -7.54 -1.04
CA PHE A 117 12.68 -8.89 -1.07
C PHE A 117 14.20 -8.82 -0.88
N ARG A 118 14.74 -9.62 0.05
CA ARG A 118 16.18 -9.86 0.22
C ARG A 118 16.44 -11.35 0.38
N ASP A 119 17.69 -11.74 0.14
CA ASP A 119 18.27 -13.09 0.16
C ASP A 119 17.70 -14.11 1.17
N ARG A 120 17.14 -13.68 2.31
CA ARG A 120 16.53 -14.57 3.33
C ARG A 120 15.20 -14.09 3.92
N GLY A 121 14.51 -13.16 3.28
CA GLY A 121 13.22 -12.70 3.80
C GLY A 121 12.60 -11.55 3.02
N VAL A 122 11.39 -11.19 3.39
CA VAL A 122 10.64 -10.09 2.80
C VAL A 122 10.23 -9.13 3.90
N ILE A 123 10.57 -7.86 3.74
CA ILE A 123 10.11 -6.79 4.61
C ILE A 123 8.87 -6.20 3.96
N VAL A 124 7.77 -6.18 4.70
CA VAL A 124 6.49 -5.60 4.27
C VAL A 124 6.29 -4.31 5.03
N GLN A 125 6.05 -3.22 4.30
CA GLN A 125 5.83 -1.90 4.88
C GLN A 125 4.55 -1.30 4.31
N ASN A 126 3.75 -0.72 5.20
CA ASN A 126 2.64 0.14 4.81
C ASN A 126 3.17 1.55 4.59
N LEU A 127 2.82 2.15 3.45
CA LEU A 127 3.10 3.54 3.18
C LEU A 127 1.87 4.40 3.54
N PRO A 128 2.05 5.54 4.25
CA PRO A 128 1.00 6.54 4.42
C PRO A 128 0.40 7.06 3.09
N GLY A 129 -0.70 7.82 3.19
CA GLY A 129 -1.69 8.06 2.11
C GLY A 129 -1.25 8.85 0.85
N ALA A 130 -2.23 9.38 0.13
CA ALA A 130 -2.10 9.88 -1.25
C ALA A 130 -0.97 10.91 -1.53
N MET A 131 -0.64 11.78 -0.57
CA MET A 131 0.44 12.76 -0.74
C MET A 131 1.84 12.12 -0.85
N GLU A 132 2.09 11.06 -0.09
CA GLU A 132 3.36 10.32 -0.20
C GLU A 132 3.46 9.62 -1.54
N GLN A 133 2.35 9.11 -2.09
CA GLN A 133 2.34 8.48 -3.42
C GLN A 133 2.85 9.44 -4.51
N ARG A 134 2.53 10.74 -4.42
CA ARG A 134 3.03 11.76 -5.35
C ARG A 134 4.55 11.94 -5.26
N MET A 135 5.11 11.95 -4.05
CA MET A 135 6.56 12.05 -3.83
C MET A 135 7.29 10.76 -4.24
N ILE A 136 6.69 9.62 -3.90
CA ILE A 136 7.16 8.26 -4.16
C ILE A 136 7.20 7.93 -5.66
N LEU A 137 6.20 8.37 -6.45
CA LEU A 137 6.20 8.21 -7.90
C LEU A 137 7.32 9.00 -8.59
N GLY A 138 7.76 10.10 -7.97
CA GLY A 138 8.88 10.93 -8.46
C GLY A 138 10.25 10.28 -8.24
N GLU A 139 10.56 9.89 -7.01
CA GLU A 139 11.92 9.46 -6.62
C GLU A 139 12.25 7.98 -6.92
N LEU A 140 11.26 7.12 -7.14
CA LEU A 140 11.48 5.68 -7.24
C LEU A 140 11.44 5.13 -8.66
N ARG A 141 11.11 5.99 -9.62
CA ARG A 141 10.90 5.60 -11.01
C ARG A 141 12.14 5.08 -11.72
N GLU A 142 13.32 5.56 -11.34
CA GLU A 142 14.58 5.08 -11.91
C GLU A 142 14.97 3.67 -11.41
N ARG A 143 14.35 3.19 -10.33
CA ARG A 143 14.65 1.88 -9.75
C ARG A 143 13.74 0.76 -10.25
N TYR A 144 12.58 1.08 -10.82
CA TYR A 144 11.62 0.08 -11.25
C TYR A 144 11.63 -0.18 -12.75
N THR A 145 11.50 -1.45 -13.09
CA THR A 145 11.20 -1.89 -14.46
C THR A 145 9.80 -1.45 -14.89
N PHE A 146 8.88 -1.29 -13.93
CA PHE A 146 7.52 -0.82 -14.17
C PHE A 146 7.09 0.22 -13.14
N SER A 147 6.44 1.27 -13.62
CA SER A 147 5.67 2.23 -12.82
C SER A 147 4.49 2.76 -13.65
N PRO A 148 3.39 3.22 -13.04
CA PRO A 148 2.38 4.01 -13.72
C PRO A 148 3.00 5.17 -14.49
N CYS A 149 2.45 5.46 -15.67
CA CYS A 149 2.79 6.65 -16.44
C CYS A 149 2.12 7.88 -15.83
N LYS A 150 2.73 9.04 -16.01
CA LYS A 150 2.09 10.34 -15.77
C LYS A 150 1.27 10.74 -17.01
N LEU A 151 0.25 11.56 -16.82
CA LEU A 151 -0.54 12.12 -17.93
C LEU A 151 0.33 12.83 -18.99
N SER A 152 1.42 13.48 -18.58
CA SER A 152 2.36 14.16 -19.46
C SER A 152 3.18 13.24 -20.37
N GLU A 153 3.10 11.93 -20.19
CA GLU A 153 3.89 10.94 -20.92
C GLU A 153 3.07 10.12 -21.91
N LEU A 154 1.77 10.38 -21.94
CA LEU A 154 0.86 9.78 -22.88
C LEU A 154 0.97 10.44 -24.23
N ASP A 155 0.54 9.70 -25.26
CA ASP A 155 0.43 10.22 -26.62
C ASP A 155 -0.56 11.39 -26.67
N ARG A 156 -1.62 11.30 -25.84
CA ARG A 156 -2.57 12.38 -25.54
C ARG A 156 -3.28 12.09 -24.22
N ILE A 157 -3.91 13.11 -23.66
CA ILE A 157 -4.84 12.92 -22.54
C ILE A 157 -6.03 12.08 -23.05
N PRO A 158 -6.39 10.97 -22.38
CA PRO A 158 -7.51 10.12 -22.81
C PRO A 158 -8.83 10.89 -22.72
N ASN A 159 -9.70 10.75 -23.73
CA ASN A 159 -11.01 11.37 -23.64
C ASN A 159 -11.88 10.64 -22.60
N PRO A 160 -12.69 11.37 -21.82
CA PRO A 160 -13.70 10.73 -20.99
C PRO A 160 -14.78 10.06 -21.85
N VAL A 161 -15.14 8.83 -21.47
CA VAL A 161 -16.25 8.05 -22.05
C VAL A 161 -17.49 8.13 -21.17
N HIS A 162 -17.29 8.10 -19.85
CA HIS A 162 -18.36 8.25 -18.87
C HIS A 162 -17.84 9.06 -17.67
N VAL A 163 -18.58 10.09 -17.28
CA VAL A 163 -18.21 10.98 -16.18
C VAL A 163 -19.45 11.28 -15.37
N VAL A 164 -19.33 11.15 -14.06
CA VAL A 164 -20.37 11.48 -13.09
C VAL A 164 -19.88 12.66 -12.26
N SER A 165 -20.70 13.69 -12.08
CA SER A 165 -20.36 14.78 -11.17
C SER A 165 -20.71 14.42 -9.72
N PRO A 166 -19.89 14.81 -8.73
CA PRO A 166 -20.21 14.59 -7.32
C PRO A 166 -21.52 15.28 -6.93
N VAL A 167 -22.40 14.55 -6.26
CA VAL A 167 -23.64 15.10 -5.71
C VAL A 167 -23.40 15.42 -4.24
N VAL A 168 -23.33 16.71 -3.92
CA VAL A 168 -23.07 17.21 -2.56
C VAL A 168 -24.18 18.18 -2.12
N PRO A 169 -24.42 18.31 -0.80
CA PRO A 169 -25.25 19.37 -0.26
C PRO A 169 -24.75 20.76 -0.69
N ARG A 170 -25.62 21.77 -0.60
CA ARG A 170 -25.19 23.15 -0.83
C ARG A 170 -24.19 23.55 0.26
N THR A 171 -23.06 24.11 -0.16
CA THR A 171 -22.05 24.66 0.74
C THR A 171 -22.21 26.18 0.88
N SER A 172 -21.86 26.72 2.04
CA SER A 172 -21.73 28.16 2.27
C SER A 172 -20.29 28.66 2.11
N ARG A 173 -19.33 27.75 1.92
CA ARG A 173 -17.90 28.05 1.76
C ARG A 173 -17.33 27.29 0.57
N GLU A 174 -16.34 27.87 -0.09
CA GLU A 174 -15.59 27.16 -1.10
C GLU A 174 -14.86 25.96 -0.50
N ARG A 175 -14.92 24.81 -1.17
CA ARG A 175 -14.18 23.60 -0.79
C ARG A 175 -13.45 23.01 -1.98
N HIS A 176 -12.22 22.59 -1.74
CA HIS A 176 -11.36 21.96 -2.73
C HIS A 176 -11.14 20.51 -2.31
N VAL A 177 -11.38 19.58 -3.23
CA VAL A 177 -11.14 18.15 -3.00
C VAL A 177 -10.33 17.62 -4.15
N THR A 178 -9.14 17.09 -3.87
CA THR A 178 -8.32 16.42 -4.88
C THR A 178 -8.46 14.92 -4.73
N VAL A 179 -8.96 14.27 -5.77
CA VAL A 179 -9.06 12.81 -5.85
C VAL A 179 -7.92 12.27 -6.72
N ALA A 180 -7.08 11.43 -6.13
CA ALA A 180 -6.02 10.69 -6.82
C ALA A 180 -6.54 9.31 -7.23
N PHE A 181 -6.28 8.90 -8.46
CA PHE A 181 -6.76 7.63 -9.01
C PHE A 181 -5.83 7.10 -10.10
N TYR A 182 -6.08 5.87 -10.55
CA TYR A 182 -5.44 5.33 -11.74
C TYR A 182 -6.44 5.07 -12.86
N ILE A 183 -5.97 5.17 -14.10
CA ILE A 183 -6.70 4.71 -15.29
C ILE A 183 -5.97 3.47 -15.79
N ASP A 184 -6.65 2.33 -15.80
CA ASP A 184 -6.09 1.08 -16.29
C ASP A 184 -6.00 1.04 -17.83
N PRO A 185 -5.28 0.07 -18.43
CA PRO A 185 -5.12 -0.02 -19.88
C PRO A 185 -6.44 -0.12 -20.67
N GLU A 186 -7.53 -0.56 -20.04
CA GLU A 186 -8.87 -0.64 -20.62
C GLU A 186 -9.69 0.65 -20.41
N GLY A 187 -9.09 1.68 -19.81
CA GLY A 187 -9.70 2.97 -19.55
C GLY A 187 -10.60 3.02 -18.31
N ARG A 188 -10.58 2.00 -17.44
CA ARG A 188 -11.37 2.00 -16.20
C ARG A 188 -10.62 2.75 -15.10
N VAL A 189 -11.36 3.54 -14.32
CA VAL A 189 -10.82 4.14 -13.10
C VAL A 189 -10.63 3.09 -12.02
N ARG A 190 -9.51 3.18 -11.30
CA ARG A 190 -9.11 2.26 -10.23
C ARG A 190 -8.56 3.04 -9.05
N MET A 191 -8.84 2.52 -7.85
CA MET A 191 -8.30 3.03 -6.59
C MET A 191 -8.50 4.53 -6.34
N PRO A 192 -9.66 5.16 -6.62
CA PRO A 192 -9.84 6.58 -6.29
C PRO A 192 -9.74 6.80 -4.78
N ALA A 193 -8.99 7.81 -4.37
CA ALA A 193 -8.81 8.17 -2.97
C ALA A 193 -8.47 9.65 -2.79
N VAL A 194 -8.73 10.14 -1.59
CA VAL A 194 -8.35 11.47 -1.10
C VAL A 194 -7.26 11.35 -0.03
N GLU A 195 -6.75 12.48 0.44
CA GLU A 195 -5.89 12.52 1.62
C GLU A 195 -6.60 11.96 2.86
N ARG A 196 -5.84 11.31 3.76
CA ARG A 196 -6.40 10.65 4.96
C ARG A 196 -7.16 11.63 5.84
N ASP A 197 -6.65 12.85 5.98
CA ASP A 197 -7.26 13.89 6.81
C ASP A 197 -8.59 14.42 6.23
N ALA A 198 -8.83 14.19 4.93
CA ALA A 198 -10.07 14.54 4.25
C ALA A 198 -11.08 13.38 4.17
N ALA A 199 -10.75 12.18 4.67
CA ALA A 199 -11.59 10.98 4.49
C ALA A 199 -12.94 11.02 5.24
N ASP A 200 -13.06 11.86 6.28
CA ASP A 200 -14.30 12.10 7.03
C ASP A 200 -15.16 13.24 6.45
N ASP A 201 -14.77 13.80 5.29
CA ASP A 201 -15.46 14.90 4.63
C ASP A 201 -16.52 14.40 3.63
N GLU A 202 -17.76 14.91 3.72
CA GLU A 202 -18.86 14.51 2.84
C GLU A 202 -18.62 14.85 1.35
N TYR A 203 -17.87 15.91 1.06
CA TYR A 203 -17.50 16.32 -0.29
C TYR A 203 -16.42 15.41 -0.83
N ALA A 204 -15.47 15.00 0.03
CA ALA A 204 -14.47 14.00 -0.31
C ALA A 204 -15.11 12.65 -0.65
N ALA A 205 -16.02 12.16 0.20
CA ALA A 205 -16.75 10.92 -0.04
C ALA A 205 -17.56 10.98 -1.36
N ALA A 206 -18.28 12.08 -1.59
CA ALA A 206 -19.03 12.27 -2.84
C ALA A 206 -18.12 12.35 -4.08
N ALA A 207 -16.96 12.99 -3.96
CA ALA A 207 -16.00 13.09 -5.04
C ALA A 207 -15.41 11.72 -5.40
N VAL A 208 -15.00 10.94 -4.40
CA VAL A 208 -14.51 9.56 -4.61
C VAL A 208 -15.59 8.70 -5.27
N ALA A 209 -16.81 8.68 -4.72
CA ALA A 209 -17.91 7.88 -5.26
C ALA A 209 -18.30 8.26 -6.70
N ALA A 210 -18.13 9.53 -7.08
CA ALA A 210 -18.33 9.98 -8.44
C ALA A 210 -17.20 9.47 -9.37
N VAL A 211 -15.94 9.65 -8.96
CA VAL A 211 -14.76 9.25 -9.72
C VAL A 211 -14.68 7.72 -9.91
N GLU A 212 -15.16 6.92 -8.94
CA GLU A 212 -15.29 5.46 -9.08
C GLU A 212 -16.09 5.02 -10.31
N GLN A 213 -17.03 5.86 -10.75
CA GLN A 213 -17.91 5.56 -11.89
C GLN A 213 -17.33 6.06 -13.22
N TRP A 214 -16.19 6.74 -13.20
CA TRP A 214 -15.61 7.33 -14.40
C TRP A 214 -14.99 6.26 -15.30
N ARG A 215 -15.04 6.54 -16.61
CA ARG A 215 -14.39 5.73 -17.63
C ARG A 215 -13.82 6.63 -18.71
N PHE A 216 -12.67 6.21 -19.23
CA PHE A 216 -11.92 6.90 -20.26
C PHE A 216 -11.69 5.98 -21.46
N GLU A 217 -11.22 6.56 -22.56
CA GLU A 217 -10.52 5.80 -23.59
C GLU A 217 -9.26 5.16 -23.01
N SER A 218 -8.78 4.07 -23.63
CA SER A 218 -7.51 3.45 -23.24
C SER A 218 -6.38 4.48 -23.26
N PRO A 219 -5.64 4.67 -22.15
CA PRO A 219 -4.49 5.56 -22.15
C PRO A 219 -3.35 4.94 -22.93
N LEU A 220 -2.86 5.63 -23.95
CA LEU A 220 -1.79 5.15 -24.82
C LEU A 220 -0.49 5.90 -24.57
N ARG A 221 0.62 5.15 -24.55
CA ARG A 221 1.98 5.67 -24.63
C ARG A 221 2.72 4.91 -25.72
N LYS A 222 3.19 5.62 -26.74
CA LYS A 222 3.78 5.06 -27.95
C LYS A 222 2.86 4.01 -28.60
N GLY A 223 1.56 4.29 -28.64
CA GLY A 223 0.52 3.41 -29.18
C GLY A 223 0.19 2.18 -28.34
N GLN A 224 0.83 2.00 -27.17
CA GLN A 224 0.58 0.87 -26.27
C GLN A 224 -0.30 1.30 -25.09
N PRO A 225 -1.36 0.53 -24.74
CA PRO A 225 -2.14 0.76 -23.52
C PRO A 225 -1.27 0.69 -22.26
N VAL A 226 -1.40 1.68 -21.37
CA VAL A 226 -0.59 1.78 -20.14
C VAL A 226 -1.45 2.13 -18.93
N LEU A 227 -0.98 1.74 -17.74
CA LEU A 227 -1.53 2.22 -16.47
C LEU A 227 -1.07 3.66 -16.22
N VAL A 228 -2.00 4.54 -15.82
CA VAL A 228 -1.73 5.97 -15.63
C VAL A 228 -2.16 6.41 -14.25
N TYR A 229 -1.34 7.22 -13.59
CA TYR A 229 -1.72 7.96 -12.39
C TYR A 229 -2.26 9.34 -12.76
N ALA A 230 -3.40 9.72 -12.18
CA ALA A 230 -4.07 11.00 -12.40
C ALA A 230 -4.63 11.57 -11.10
N GLU A 231 -4.77 12.89 -11.08
CA GLU A 231 -5.39 13.65 -9.99
C GLU A 231 -6.48 14.55 -10.58
N GLN A 232 -7.63 14.61 -9.93
CA GLN A 232 -8.73 15.52 -10.27
C GLN A 232 -9.04 16.41 -9.07
N GLU A 233 -8.91 17.72 -9.26
CA GLU A 233 -9.37 18.72 -8.30
C GLU A 233 -10.85 19.06 -8.58
N PHE A 234 -11.70 18.95 -7.56
CA PHE A 234 -13.06 19.43 -7.54
C PHE A 234 -13.14 20.72 -6.73
N LYS A 235 -13.72 21.76 -7.34
CA LYS A 235 -13.99 23.05 -6.69
C LYS A 235 -15.48 23.19 -6.45
N PHE A 236 -15.89 23.05 -5.19
CA PHE A 236 -17.27 23.22 -4.76
C PHE A 236 -17.49 24.66 -4.34
N GLN A 237 -18.21 25.42 -5.15
CA GLN A 237 -18.49 26.82 -4.89
C GLN A 237 -19.79 27.00 -4.08
N PRO A 238 -19.88 28.08 -3.27
CA PRO A 238 -21.15 28.48 -2.67
C PRO A 238 -22.21 28.74 -3.75
N LYS A 239 -23.43 28.28 -3.53
CA LYS A 239 -24.59 28.57 -4.38
C LYS A 239 -25.50 29.60 -3.75
#